data_AF-A0A8T6LW75-F1
#
_entry.id   AF-A0A8T6LW75-F1
#
_cell.length_a   1.000
_cell.length_b   1.000
_cell.length_c   1.000
_cell.angle_alpha   90.00
_cell.angle_beta   90.00
_cell.angle_gamma   90.00
#
_symmetry.space_group_name_H-M   'P 1'
#
loop_
_entity.id
_entity.type
_entity.pdbx_description
1 polymer ?
#
loop_
_entity_poly.entity_id
_entity_poly.type
_entity_poly.pdbx_seq_one_letter_code
_entity_poly.pdbx_strand_id
1 'polypeptide(L)'
;MNARSSMPSLLMTALLLASLAPLSSVAAVPTEASEFYYGVEYDWSSVDTDLENFTGLDIPEILGEVMGAADDAGFNLIIGQLQTGSSNVYVHHTEDITPQTIQDNDGNDVSVWSRTDDVTLRHGILADSILQTDWSETTFGSEPTSFDVDVLQSLEQVLTVDMTYTEYLDDSSNLIGADMEFSMDVSAAVGLNIDALFEGGGDNFPIDFDAELTIGYSITDSTSQWRLGSPDPVYVEISSSDNYYWECGEEDCGDLTGDYTGAVDYSFSVEGIPTEDFGLDAGEFDLEVSDSLTDSGNFDMEVFGEWDFSKGDTFTVDLGDGEGMTTSVQSCESYPPGNPLMFMMMGYVLAGSGEAFAEQIGEDLGEGITDGIEDWFGM
;
A
#
# COMPACT_ATOMS: atom_id res chain seq x y z
N MET A 1 25.43 3.57 7.95
CA MET A 1 24.27 3.47 8.87
C MET A 1 23.20 2.77 8.07
N ASN A 2 22.77 1.60 8.51
CA ASN A 2 21.93 0.73 7.68
C ASN A 2 20.48 1.20 7.79
N ALA A 3 19.90 1.63 6.68
CA ALA A 3 18.45 1.69 6.59
C ALA A 3 17.94 0.25 6.60
N ARG A 4 17.14 -0.12 7.61
CA ARG A 4 16.22 -1.25 7.48
C ARG A 4 15.12 -0.77 6.54
N SER A 5 15.14 -1.23 5.29
CA SER A 5 13.97 -1.14 4.42
C SER A 5 12.89 -2.05 5.01
N SER A 6 11.83 -1.46 5.55
CA SER A 6 10.61 -2.19 5.87
C SER A 6 9.97 -2.70 4.57
N MET A 7 9.32 -3.86 4.61
CA MET A 7 8.64 -4.47 3.45
C MET A 7 7.75 -3.52 2.61
N PRO A 8 7.00 -2.53 3.17
CA PRO A 8 6.32 -1.51 2.37
C PRO A 8 7.21 -0.75 1.36
N SER A 9 8.52 -0.61 1.62
CA SER A 9 9.47 -0.01 0.66
C SER A 9 9.68 -0.87 -0.59
N LEU A 10 9.48 -2.19 -0.50
CA LEU A 10 9.60 -3.12 -1.62
C LEU A 10 8.34 -3.08 -2.51
N LEU A 11 7.15 -2.95 -1.91
CA LEU A 11 5.90 -2.72 -2.65
C LEU A 11 5.98 -1.45 -3.52
N MET A 12 6.42 -0.32 -2.96
CA MET A 12 6.61 0.91 -3.73
C MET A 12 7.67 0.78 -4.84
N THR A 13 8.67 -0.09 -4.67
CA THR A 13 9.73 -0.28 -5.68
C THR A 13 9.29 -1.20 -6.83
N ALA A 14 8.39 -2.15 -6.58
CA ALA A 14 7.81 -3.00 -7.63
C ALA A 14 6.76 -2.27 -8.49
N LEU A 15 6.02 -1.32 -7.90
CA LEU A 15 5.02 -0.47 -8.59
C LEU A 15 5.64 0.65 -9.47
N LEU A 16 6.97 0.70 -9.61
CA LEU A 16 7.68 1.89 -10.07
C LEU A 16 7.98 1.92 -11.59
N LEU A 17 7.18 1.24 -12.42
CA LEU A 17 7.44 1.10 -13.86
C LEU A 17 6.30 1.62 -14.76
N ALA A 18 6.69 2.60 -15.59
CA ALA A 18 5.99 3.16 -16.76
C ALA A 18 4.91 4.23 -16.54
N SER A 19 5.33 5.45 -16.19
CA SER A 19 4.65 6.66 -16.67
C SER A 19 5.06 6.95 -18.13
N LEU A 20 4.27 6.46 -19.10
CA LEU A 20 4.47 6.76 -20.53
C LEU A 20 3.76 8.05 -20.93
N ALA A 21 4.31 9.19 -20.52
CA ALA A 21 3.91 10.48 -21.09
C ALA A 21 4.35 10.55 -22.57
N PRO A 22 3.44 10.86 -23.53
CA PRO A 22 3.85 11.12 -24.91
C PRO A 22 4.67 12.42 -24.96
N LEU A 23 6.01 12.31 -24.99
CA LEU A 23 6.98 13.42 -25.05
C LEU A 23 6.97 14.22 -26.37
N SER A 24 5.84 14.24 -27.09
CA SER A 24 5.57 15.29 -28.08
C SER A 24 5.50 16.65 -27.40
N SER A 25 5.95 17.71 -28.10
CA SER A 25 5.87 19.08 -27.60
C SER A 25 4.41 19.47 -27.33
N VAL A 26 4.05 19.60 -26.06
CA VAL A 26 2.74 20.11 -25.62
C VAL A 26 2.78 21.63 -25.81
N ALA A 27 1.97 22.16 -26.73
CA ALA A 27 1.98 23.58 -27.09
C ALA A 27 0.66 24.09 -27.69
N ALA A 28 -0.37 23.25 -27.74
CA ALA A 28 -1.72 23.49 -28.26
C ALA A 28 -2.61 22.29 -27.95
N VAL A 29 -3.93 22.52 -27.91
CA VAL A 29 -4.96 21.44 -27.86
C VAL A 29 -4.68 20.34 -28.91
N PRO A 30 -4.79 19.06 -28.55
CA PRO A 30 -4.71 17.95 -29.51
C PRO A 30 -5.71 18.12 -30.66
N THR A 31 -5.29 17.82 -31.90
CA THR A 31 -6.17 17.92 -33.08
C THR A 31 -7.14 16.75 -33.22
N GLU A 32 -6.86 15.65 -32.54
CA GLU A 32 -7.65 14.42 -32.44
C GLU A 32 -7.51 13.96 -30.98
N ALA A 33 -8.60 13.47 -30.38
CA ALA A 33 -8.56 12.98 -28.99
C ALA A 33 -7.83 11.64 -28.89
N SER A 34 -6.98 11.51 -27.88
CA SER A 34 -6.26 10.29 -27.55
C SER A 34 -7.07 9.39 -26.63
N GLU A 35 -6.96 8.07 -26.84
CA GLU A 35 -7.47 7.06 -25.92
C GLU A 35 -6.47 5.89 -25.90
N PHE A 36 -6.02 5.48 -24.72
CA PHE A 36 -5.11 4.34 -24.57
C PHE A 36 -5.22 3.69 -23.19
N TYR A 37 -4.74 2.44 -23.12
CA TYR A 37 -4.71 1.63 -21.91
C TYR A 37 -3.28 1.20 -21.64
N TYR A 38 -2.83 1.28 -20.40
CA TYR A 38 -1.56 0.73 -19.95
C TYR A 38 -1.69 0.16 -18.54
N GLY A 39 -0.70 -0.63 -18.12
CA GLY A 39 -0.72 -1.26 -16.82
C GLY A 39 0.42 -2.24 -16.61
N VAL A 40 0.58 -2.67 -15.37
CA VAL A 40 1.59 -3.63 -14.92
C VAL A 40 0.93 -4.63 -13.97
N GLU A 41 1.26 -5.91 -14.15
CA GLU A 41 0.90 -7.02 -13.26
C GLU A 41 2.18 -7.64 -12.70
N TYR A 42 2.18 -7.93 -11.40
CA TYR A 42 3.23 -8.65 -10.69
C TYR A 42 2.63 -9.87 -9.99
N ASP A 43 3.21 -11.05 -10.22
CA ASP A 43 2.82 -12.32 -9.59
C ASP A 43 3.72 -12.56 -8.37
N TRP A 44 3.12 -12.55 -7.17
CA TRP A 44 3.87 -12.71 -5.91
C TRP A 44 4.52 -14.08 -5.75
N SER A 45 4.13 -15.10 -6.53
CA SER A 45 4.84 -16.39 -6.55
C SER A 45 6.24 -16.30 -7.20
N SER A 46 6.55 -15.19 -7.87
CA SER A 46 7.88 -14.93 -8.46
C SER A 46 8.90 -14.39 -7.44
N VAL A 47 8.48 -14.00 -6.24
CA VAL A 47 9.28 -13.20 -5.29
C VAL A 47 10.62 -13.85 -4.91
N ASP A 48 10.66 -15.17 -4.70
CA ASP A 48 11.90 -15.88 -4.39
C ASP A 48 12.89 -15.86 -5.57
N THR A 49 12.37 -16.04 -6.79
CA THR A 49 13.18 -16.01 -8.02
C THR A 49 13.70 -14.60 -8.31
N ASP A 50 12.87 -13.57 -8.10
CA ASP A 50 13.29 -12.18 -8.26
C ASP A 50 14.32 -11.77 -7.20
N LEU A 51 14.14 -12.19 -5.95
CA LEU A 51 15.12 -11.96 -4.89
C LEU A 51 16.46 -12.66 -5.18
N GLU A 52 16.45 -13.89 -5.67
CA GLU A 52 17.68 -14.59 -6.14
C GLU A 52 18.34 -13.80 -7.28
N ASN A 53 17.57 -13.38 -8.29
CA ASN A 53 18.09 -12.61 -9.43
C ASN A 53 18.69 -11.25 -9.03
N PHE A 54 18.08 -10.54 -8.07
CA PHE A 54 18.55 -9.22 -7.63
C PHE A 54 19.71 -9.29 -6.61
N THR A 55 19.75 -10.31 -5.76
CA THR A 55 20.69 -10.36 -4.62
C THR A 55 21.70 -11.50 -4.68
N GLY A 56 21.44 -12.54 -5.46
CA GLY A 56 22.19 -13.80 -5.47
C GLY A 56 21.93 -14.68 -4.24
N LEU A 57 20.84 -14.44 -3.49
CA LEU A 57 20.44 -15.21 -2.31
C LEU A 57 19.24 -16.10 -2.64
N ASP A 58 19.45 -17.41 -2.63
CA ASP A 58 18.39 -18.42 -2.67
C ASP A 58 17.89 -18.66 -1.22
N ILE A 59 16.70 -18.13 -0.90
CA ILE A 59 16.10 -18.29 0.44
C ILE A 59 15.71 -19.75 0.71
N PRO A 60 15.06 -20.50 -0.21
CA PRO A 60 14.89 -21.94 -0.09
C PRO A 60 16.17 -22.73 0.22
N GLU A 61 17.31 -22.43 -0.42
CA GLU A 61 18.60 -23.06 -0.11
C GLU A 61 19.06 -22.74 1.31
N ILE A 62 18.99 -21.47 1.74
CA ILE A 62 19.36 -21.04 3.09
C ILE A 62 18.50 -21.73 4.16
N LEU A 63 17.19 -21.82 3.97
CA LEU A 63 16.29 -22.53 4.88
C LEU A 63 16.61 -24.04 4.92
N GLY A 64 16.91 -24.63 3.76
CA GLY A 64 17.37 -26.02 3.64
C GLY A 64 18.68 -26.29 4.38
N GLU A 65 19.66 -25.39 4.33
CA GLU A 65 20.90 -25.50 5.11
C GLU A 65 20.63 -25.45 6.62
N VAL A 66 19.72 -24.58 7.09
CA VAL A 66 19.34 -24.47 8.51
C VAL A 66 18.64 -25.74 9.00
N MET A 67 17.70 -26.28 8.22
CA MET A 67 17.03 -27.56 8.52
C MET A 67 18.02 -28.73 8.55
N GLY A 68 18.97 -28.78 7.60
CA GLY A 68 20.03 -29.79 7.59
C GLY A 68 20.97 -29.71 8.81
N ALA A 69 21.30 -28.49 9.26
CA ALA A 69 22.10 -28.29 10.46
C ALA A 69 21.36 -28.68 11.76
N ALA A 70 20.03 -28.63 11.77
CA ALA A 70 19.20 -29.12 12.88
C ALA A 70 19.18 -30.65 12.94
N ASP A 71 19.01 -31.34 11.79
CA ASP A 71 19.09 -32.81 11.70
C ASP A 71 20.47 -33.33 12.14
N ASP A 72 21.56 -32.70 11.69
CA ASP A 72 22.93 -32.97 12.15
C ASP A 72 23.12 -32.77 13.67
N ALA A 73 22.31 -31.90 14.30
CA ALA A 73 22.30 -31.65 15.74
C ALA A 73 21.32 -32.56 16.53
N GLY A 74 20.50 -33.36 15.84
CA GLY A 74 19.52 -34.27 16.43
C GLY A 74 18.17 -33.63 16.76
N PHE A 75 17.82 -32.51 16.12
CA PHE A 75 16.51 -31.87 16.18
C PHE A 75 15.78 -32.09 14.86
N ASN A 76 14.49 -32.42 14.90
CA ASN A 76 13.66 -32.24 13.72
C ASN A 76 13.32 -30.74 13.61
N LEU A 77 13.45 -30.19 12.40
CA LEU A 77 13.10 -28.79 12.12
C LEU A 77 12.58 -28.70 10.70
N ILE A 78 11.36 -28.18 10.56
CA ILE A 78 10.75 -27.80 9.30
C ILE A 78 10.51 -26.30 9.35
N ILE A 79 11.07 -25.57 8.38
CA ILE A 79 10.72 -24.17 8.14
C ILE A 79 10.14 -24.11 6.73
N GLY A 80 8.92 -23.62 6.61
CA GLY A 80 8.26 -23.39 5.33
C GLY A 80 7.75 -21.97 5.24
N GLN A 81 7.82 -21.38 4.05
CA GLN A 81 7.15 -20.15 3.69
C GLN A 81 6.46 -20.36 2.33
N LEU A 82 5.29 -19.75 2.15
CA LEU A 82 4.58 -19.74 0.88
C LEU A 82 3.96 -18.37 0.68
N GLN A 83 4.31 -17.72 -0.42
CA GLN A 83 3.76 -16.41 -0.79
C GLN A 83 3.08 -16.51 -2.16
N THR A 84 1.82 -16.08 -2.24
CA THR A 84 1.02 -16.11 -3.47
C THR A 84 0.14 -14.87 -3.57
N GLY A 85 -0.31 -14.55 -4.78
CA GLY A 85 -1.17 -13.39 -5.03
C GLY A 85 -0.72 -12.58 -6.24
N SER A 86 -1.31 -11.41 -6.43
CA SER A 86 -0.93 -10.50 -7.52
C SER A 86 -0.95 -9.03 -7.09
N SER A 87 -0.31 -8.17 -7.86
CA SER A 87 -0.42 -6.73 -7.76
C SER A 87 -0.52 -6.12 -9.13
N ASN A 88 -1.58 -5.36 -9.34
CA ASN A 88 -2.00 -4.88 -10.65
C ASN A 88 -2.26 -3.39 -10.56
N VAL A 89 -1.77 -2.64 -11.55
CA VAL A 89 -2.22 -1.28 -11.84
C VAL A 89 -2.66 -1.24 -13.28
N TYR A 90 -3.87 -0.76 -13.51
CA TYR A 90 -4.42 -0.48 -14.84
C TYR A 90 -4.78 1.00 -14.91
N VAL A 91 -4.46 1.64 -16.03
CA VAL A 91 -4.83 3.02 -16.33
C VAL A 91 -5.48 3.07 -17.70
N HIS A 92 -6.67 3.67 -17.77
CA HIS A 92 -7.36 4.05 -19.00
C HIS A 92 -7.27 5.57 -19.13
N HIS A 93 -6.57 6.04 -20.16
CA HIS A 93 -6.45 7.45 -20.48
C HIS A 93 -7.44 7.84 -21.58
N THR A 94 -8.13 8.97 -21.42
CA THR A 94 -9.01 9.57 -22.44
C THR A 94 -8.84 11.09 -22.52
N GLU A 95 -9.04 11.67 -23.70
CA GLU A 95 -9.13 13.12 -23.91
C GLU A 95 -10.54 13.51 -24.39
N ASP A 96 -11.13 14.57 -23.81
CA ASP A 96 -12.29 15.26 -24.37
C ASP A 96 -11.90 16.66 -24.83
N ILE A 97 -11.63 16.76 -26.13
CA ILE A 97 -11.31 18.02 -26.83
C ILE A 97 -12.55 18.82 -27.23
N THR A 98 -13.76 18.45 -26.77
CA THR A 98 -14.93 19.31 -26.96
C THR A 98 -14.85 20.52 -26.02
N PRO A 99 -15.24 21.74 -26.45
CA PRO A 99 -15.17 22.91 -25.58
C PRO A 99 -16.11 22.79 -24.38
N GLN A 100 -15.50 22.65 -23.20
CA GLN A 100 -16.15 22.63 -21.90
C GLN A 100 -16.06 24.03 -21.25
N THR A 101 -16.70 24.21 -20.10
CA THR A 101 -16.58 25.44 -19.30
C THR A 101 -16.61 25.08 -17.83
N ILE A 102 -15.57 25.48 -17.11
CA ILE A 102 -15.42 25.32 -15.65
C ILE A 102 -15.26 26.68 -14.99
N GLN A 103 -15.27 26.73 -13.66
CA GLN A 103 -14.89 27.93 -12.92
C GLN A 103 -13.43 27.82 -12.44
N ASP A 104 -12.68 28.91 -12.58
CA ASP A 104 -11.35 29.09 -11.96
C ASP A 104 -11.48 29.43 -10.46
N ASN A 105 -10.35 29.58 -9.76
CA ASN A 105 -10.35 29.85 -8.32
C ASN A 105 -10.96 31.21 -7.95
N ASP A 106 -10.96 32.18 -8.87
CA ASP A 106 -11.63 33.49 -8.73
C ASP A 106 -13.15 33.41 -9.01
N GLY A 107 -13.65 32.25 -9.47
CA GLY A 107 -15.05 32.02 -9.84
C GLY A 107 -15.45 32.55 -11.22
N ASN A 108 -14.48 32.78 -12.12
CA ASN A 108 -14.75 33.15 -13.51
C ASN A 108 -14.95 31.91 -14.39
N ASP A 109 -15.85 32.01 -15.38
CA ASP A 109 -16.06 30.96 -16.37
C ASP A 109 -14.88 30.90 -17.36
N VAL A 110 -14.13 29.79 -17.38
CA VAL A 110 -12.99 29.52 -18.28
C VAL A 110 -13.35 28.42 -19.27
N SER A 111 -13.01 28.61 -20.54
CA SER A 111 -13.18 27.60 -21.59
C SER A 111 -12.00 26.63 -21.56
N VAL A 112 -12.29 25.33 -21.46
CA VAL A 112 -11.26 24.29 -21.32
C VAL A 112 -11.56 23.08 -22.22
N TRP A 113 -10.56 22.23 -22.39
CA TRP A 113 -10.69 20.82 -22.75
C TRP A 113 -10.18 19.97 -21.58
N SER A 114 -10.51 18.68 -21.55
CA SER A 114 -10.11 17.80 -20.44
C SER A 114 -9.37 16.55 -20.90
N ARG A 115 -8.58 15.98 -19.99
CA ARG A 115 -8.07 14.61 -20.08
C ARG A 115 -8.28 13.88 -18.77
N THR A 116 -8.62 12.61 -18.84
CA THR A 116 -9.02 11.79 -17.70
C THR A 116 -8.18 10.51 -17.67
N ASP A 117 -7.59 10.23 -16.52
CA ASP A 117 -6.95 8.97 -16.17
C ASP A 117 -7.84 8.21 -15.17
N ASP A 118 -8.47 7.12 -15.62
CA ASP A 118 -9.14 6.16 -14.76
C ASP A 118 -8.11 5.13 -14.27
N VAL A 119 -7.79 5.14 -12.98
CA VAL A 119 -6.76 4.29 -12.35
C VAL A 119 -7.42 3.24 -11.45
N THR A 120 -7.13 1.97 -11.75
CA THR A 120 -7.57 0.80 -10.98
C THR A 120 -6.33 0.08 -10.44
N LEU A 121 -6.10 0.14 -9.12
CA LEU A 121 -5.09 -0.66 -8.42
C LEU A 121 -5.77 -1.83 -7.72
N ARG A 122 -5.21 -3.03 -7.90
CA ARG A 122 -5.63 -4.26 -7.22
C ARG A 122 -4.42 -5.04 -6.72
N HIS A 123 -4.25 -5.08 -5.42
CA HIS A 123 -3.24 -5.85 -4.71
C HIS A 123 -3.95 -6.88 -3.81
N GLY A 124 -3.47 -8.12 -3.86
CA GLY A 124 -3.93 -9.19 -2.99
C GLY A 124 -2.78 -10.18 -2.80
N ILE A 125 -2.46 -10.49 -1.55
CA ILE A 125 -1.35 -11.36 -1.16
C ILE A 125 -1.78 -12.26 -0.01
N LEU A 126 -1.42 -13.53 -0.11
CA LEU A 126 -1.43 -14.51 0.97
C LEU A 126 0.03 -14.91 1.23
N ALA A 127 0.47 -14.81 2.48
CA ALA A 127 1.78 -15.25 2.93
C ALA A 127 1.65 -16.12 4.17
N ASP A 128 1.83 -17.43 3.98
CA ASP A 128 1.82 -18.42 5.05
C ASP A 128 3.25 -18.77 5.45
N SER A 129 3.48 -19.04 6.73
CA SER A 129 4.74 -19.53 7.26
C SER A 129 4.50 -20.59 8.33
N ILE A 130 5.37 -21.60 8.34
CA ILE A 130 5.32 -22.69 9.31
C ILE A 130 6.71 -22.93 9.90
N LEU A 131 6.76 -23.11 11.21
CA LEU A 131 7.91 -23.66 11.93
C LEU A 131 7.41 -24.85 12.73
N GLN A 132 7.92 -26.04 12.42
CA GLN A 132 7.68 -27.26 13.21
C GLN A 132 9.03 -27.71 13.77
N THR A 133 9.10 -28.04 15.06
CA THR A 133 10.31 -28.62 15.64
C THR A 133 10.02 -29.55 16.81
N ASP A 134 10.56 -30.77 16.72
CA ASP A 134 10.49 -31.76 17.78
C ASP A 134 11.88 -32.25 18.20
N TRP A 135 11.99 -32.61 19.47
CA TRP A 135 13.18 -33.19 20.07
C TRP A 135 12.81 -34.05 21.27
N SER A 136 13.49 -35.19 21.44
CA SER A 136 13.32 -36.06 22.61
C SER A 136 14.63 -36.67 23.11
N GLU A 137 14.85 -36.60 24.42
CA GLU A 137 15.94 -37.30 25.11
C GLU A 137 15.40 -38.51 25.89
N THR A 138 15.93 -39.69 25.55
CA THR A 138 15.54 -40.99 26.11
C THR A 138 16.74 -41.80 26.63
N THR A 139 17.96 -41.29 26.48
CA THR A 139 19.21 -42.03 26.64
C THR A 139 19.72 -42.07 28.07
N PHE A 140 19.42 -41.04 28.89
CA PHE A 140 20.02 -40.86 30.21
C PHE A 140 19.31 -41.58 31.37
N GLY A 141 18.24 -42.33 31.10
CA GLY A 141 17.54 -43.15 32.10
C GLY A 141 16.80 -42.34 33.18
N SER A 142 16.58 -41.06 32.93
CA SER A 142 15.55 -40.23 33.56
C SER A 142 14.17 -40.57 33.01
N GLU A 143 13.12 -39.94 33.55
CA GLU A 143 11.88 -39.77 32.81
C GLU A 143 12.16 -39.05 31.46
N PRO A 144 11.30 -39.24 30.44
CA PRO A 144 11.44 -38.55 29.17
C PRO A 144 11.56 -37.03 29.36
N THR A 145 12.28 -36.38 28.46
CA THR A 145 12.26 -34.93 28.33
C THR A 145 12.25 -34.60 26.85
N SER A 146 11.21 -33.88 26.41
CA SER A 146 10.96 -33.59 25.02
C SER A 146 10.20 -32.29 24.86
N PHE A 147 10.27 -31.74 23.65
CA PHE A 147 9.33 -30.75 23.18
C PHE A 147 8.85 -31.15 21.78
N ASP A 148 7.62 -30.78 21.49
CA ASP A 148 7.03 -30.70 20.16
C ASP A 148 6.48 -29.28 20.05
N VAL A 149 6.73 -28.58 18.95
CA VAL A 149 6.38 -27.16 18.76
C VAL A 149 6.03 -26.91 17.30
N ASP A 150 4.75 -26.66 17.06
CA ASP A 150 4.19 -26.20 15.80
C ASP A 150 3.79 -24.73 15.92
N VAL A 151 4.27 -23.91 15.00
CA VAL A 151 3.92 -22.49 14.85
C VAL A 151 3.47 -22.26 13.42
N LEU A 152 2.22 -21.87 13.25
CA LEU A 152 1.68 -21.41 11.96
C LEU A 152 1.43 -19.91 12.04
N GLN A 153 1.93 -19.18 11.05
CA GLN A 153 1.64 -17.78 10.83
C GLN A 153 0.95 -17.63 9.47
N SER A 154 -0.15 -16.90 9.41
CA SER A 154 -0.78 -16.48 8.16
C SER A 154 -0.80 -14.95 8.06
N LEU A 155 -0.77 -14.46 6.84
CA LEU A 155 -0.94 -13.05 6.50
C LEU A 155 -1.76 -12.95 5.21
N GLU A 156 -2.91 -12.31 5.28
CA GLU A 156 -3.68 -11.86 4.13
C GLU A 156 -3.60 -10.33 4.06
N GLN A 157 -3.33 -9.77 2.88
CA GLN A 157 -3.49 -8.34 2.64
C GLN A 157 -4.24 -8.12 1.33
N VAL A 158 -5.18 -7.19 1.34
CA VAL A 158 -5.92 -6.72 0.17
C VAL A 158 -5.81 -5.20 0.13
N LEU A 159 -5.58 -4.66 -1.07
CA LEU A 159 -5.72 -3.24 -1.35
C LEU A 159 -6.41 -3.08 -2.70
N THR A 160 -7.52 -2.36 -2.70
CA THR A 160 -8.19 -1.89 -3.91
C THR A 160 -8.20 -0.37 -3.91
N VAL A 161 -7.88 0.23 -5.05
CA VAL A 161 -8.06 1.67 -5.29
C VAL A 161 -8.74 1.81 -6.63
N ASP A 162 -9.80 2.62 -6.69
CA ASP A 162 -10.36 3.13 -7.93
C ASP A 162 -10.40 4.65 -7.87
N MET A 163 -9.87 5.28 -8.91
CA MET A 163 -9.72 6.72 -8.98
C MET A 163 -10.00 7.23 -10.39
N THR A 164 -10.84 8.25 -10.50
CA THR A 164 -11.10 9.00 -11.74
C THR A 164 -10.43 10.35 -11.61
N TYR A 165 -9.32 10.60 -12.30
CA TYR A 165 -8.60 11.87 -12.23
C TYR A 165 -8.73 12.65 -13.52
N THR A 166 -9.36 13.84 -13.48
CA THR A 166 -9.61 14.67 -14.67
C THR A 166 -8.90 16.01 -14.57
N GLU A 167 -7.98 16.31 -15.49
CA GLU A 167 -7.31 17.60 -15.61
C GLU A 167 -7.99 18.47 -16.66
N TYR A 168 -8.08 19.77 -16.39
CA TYR A 168 -8.64 20.78 -17.29
C TYR A 168 -7.56 21.72 -17.79
N LEU A 169 -7.48 21.89 -19.11
CA LEU A 169 -6.46 22.69 -19.77
C LEU A 169 -7.07 23.72 -20.72
N ASP A 170 -6.39 24.84 -20.91
CA ASP A 170 -6.80 25.87 -21.88
C ASP A 170 -6.34 25.58 -23.32
N ASP A 171 -6.70 26.49 -24.25
CA ASP A 171 -6.31 26.43 -25.66
C ASP A 171 -4.78 26.38 -25.91
N SER A 172 -3.99 26.84 -24.92
CA SER A 172 -2.51 26.87 -24.95
C SER A 172 -1.88 25.67 -24.21
N SER A 173 -2.70 24.75 -23.69
CA SER A 173 -2.30 23.63 -22.83
C SER A 173 -1.73 24.05 -21.47
N ASN A 174 -2.13 25.20 -20.93
CA ASN A 174 -1.92 25.53 -19.52
C ASN A 174 -2.93 24.79 -18.66
N LEU A 175 -2.50 24.26 -17.52
CA LEU A 175 -3.35 23.65 -16.50
C LEU A 175 -4.18 24.73 -15.78
N ILE A 176 -5.49 24.49 -15.65
CA ILE A 176 -6.44 25.36 -14.92
C ILE A 176 -6.84 24.74 -13.57
N GLY A 177 -6.83 23.42 -13.49
CA GLY A 177 -7.18 22.67 -12.30
C GLY A 177 -7.46 21.20 -12.63
N ALA A 178 -7.87 20.45 -11.61
CA ALA A 178 -8.25 19.06 -11.75
C ALA A 178 -9.42 18.71 -10.81
N ASP A 179 -10.20 17.70 -11.18
CA ASP A 179 -11.17 17.04 -10.31
C ASP A 179 -10.73 15.57 -10.08
N MET A 180 -11.09 15.03 -8.92
CA MET A 180 -10.83 13.63 -8.57
C MET A 180 -12.07 13.00 -7.92
N GLU A 181 -12.42 11.80 -8.37
CA GLU A 181 -13.24 10.85 -7.62
C GLU A 181 -12.30 9.75 -7.12
N PHE A 182 -12.39 9.39 -5.83
CA PHE A 182 -11.48 8.43 -5.19
C PHE A 182 -12.21 7.50 -4.25
N SER A 183 -11.93 6.20 -4.39
CA SER A 183 -12.31 5.17 -3.44
C SER A 183 -11.13 4.23 -3.18
N MET A 184 -11.05 3.74 -1.95
CA MET A 184 -10.00 2.83 -1.50
C MET A 184 -10.56 1.87 -0.46
N ASP A 185 -10.08 0.63 -0.50
CA ASP A 185 -10.24 -0.35 0.57
C ASP A 185 -8.88 -1.00 0.80
N VAL A 186 -8.39 -0.98 2.03
CA VAL A 186 -7.21 -1.73 2.45
C VAL A 186 -7.55 -2.56 3.67
N SER A 187 -7.23 -3.84 3.63
CA SER A 187 -7.39 -4.75 4.76
C SER A 187 -6.16 -5.63 4.92
N ALA A 188 -5.84 -5.95 6.17
CA ALA A 188 -4.80 -6.90 6.53
C ALA A 188 -5.32 -7.80 7.66
N ALA A 189 -5.20 -9.11 7.48
CA ALA A 189 -5.46 -10.10 8.52
C ALA A 189 -4.16 -10.87 8.82
N VAL A 190 -3.84 -11.02 10.10
CA VAL A 190 -2.66 -11.74 10.59
C VAL A 190 -3.15 -12.82 11.55
N GLY A 191 -2.85 -14.08 11.26
CA GLY A 191 -3.08 -15.20 12.16
C GLY A 191 -1.77 -15.72 12.73
N LEU A 192 -1.79 -16.13 14.00
CA LEU A 192 -0.75 -16.88 14.67
C LEU A 192 -1.38 -18.00 15.49
N ASN A 193 -1.08 -19.25 15.13
CA ASN A 193 -1.42 -20.44 15.90
C ASN A 193 -0.12 -21.06 16.46
N ILE A 194 -0.11 -21.41 17.74
CA ILE A 194 0.99 -22.15 18.38
C ILE A 194 0.43 -23.33 19.16
N ASP A 195 0.71 -24.54 18.67
CA ASP A 195 0.56 -25.81 19.39
C ASP A 195 1.94 -26.24 19.87
N ALA A 196 2.11 -26.47 21.17
CA ALA A 196 3.36 -26.98 21.73
C ALA A 196 3.11 -27.91 22.92
N LEU A 197 3.86 -29.00 22.97
CA LEU A 197 3.85 -29.95 24.08
C LEU A 197 5.24 -30.07 24.69
N PHE A 198 5.39 -29.65 25.95
CA PHE A 198 6.61 -29.86 26.72
C PHE A 198 6.41 -31.03 27.70
N GLU A 199 7.26 -32.06 27.61
CA GLU A 199 7.27 -33.17 28.57
C GLU A 199 8.55 -33.12 29.43
N GLY A 200 8.41 -33.29 30.74
CA GLY A 200 9.58 -33.29 31.63
C GLY A 200 9.24 -33.60 33.08
N GLY A 201 10.12 -34.37 33.74
CA GLY A 201 9.97 -34.67 35.18
C GLY A 201 8.81 -35.61 35.55
N GLY A 202 8.07 -36.12 34.56
CA GLY A 202 6.86 -36.93 34.74
C GLY A 202 5.55 -36.17 34.55
N ASP A 203 5.62 -34.87 34.25
CA ASP A 203 4.49 -34.00 33.95
C ASP A 203 4.57 -33.50 32.48
N ASN A 204 3.42 -33.10 31.94
CA ASN A 204 3.26 -32.53 30.59
C ASN A 204 2.70 -31.10 30.72
N PHE A 205 3.18 -30.18 29.89
CA PHE A 205 2.73 -28.79 29.81
C PHE A 205 2.35 -28.48 28.35
N PRO A 206 1.06 -28.56 27.99
CA PRO A 206 0.57 -28.18 26.67
C PRO A 206 0.41 -26.66 26.57
N ILE A 207 0.57 -26.15 25.36
CA ILE A 207 0.24 -24.80 24.92
C ILE A 207 -0.53 -24.97 23.62
N ASP A 208 -1.72 -24.38 23.53
CA ASP A 208 -2.55 -24.42 22.31
C ASP A 208 -3.23 -23.05 22.24
N PHE A 209 -2.55 -22.06 21.63
CA PHE A 209 -3.06 -20.69 21.58
C PHE A 209 -3.16 -20.16 20.16
N ASP A 210 -4.25 -19.45 19.93
CA ASP A 210 -4.54 -18.71 18.71
C ASP A 210 -4.53 -17.21 18.98
N ALA A 211 -4.01 -16.43 18.04
CA ALA A 211 -4.10 -14.98 18.03
C ALA A 211 -4.39 -14.49 16.61
N GLU A 212 -5.48 -13.73 16.44
CA GLU A 212 -5.85 -13.13 15.16
C GLU A 212 -5.90 -11.59 15.29
N LEU A 213 -5.44 -10.89 14.26
CA LEU A 213 -5.51 -9.45 14.13
C LEU A 213 -5.99 -9.09 12.73
N THR A 214 -7.17 -8.50 12.61
CA THR A 214 -7.69 -7.88 11.39
C THR A 214 -7.71 -6.37 11.56
N ILE A 215 -7.23 -5.64 10.54
CA ILE A 215 -7.31 -4.19 10.44
C ILE A 215 -7.79 -3.84 9.03
N GLY A 216 -8.89 -3.11 8.93
CA GLY A 216 -9.42 -2.53 7.71
C GLY A 216 -9.44 -1.00 7.77
N TYR A 217 -9.21 -0.36 6.62
CA TYR A 217 -9.42 1.06 6.41
C TYR A 217 -9.93 1.29 4.98
N SER A 218 -10.96 2.11 4.83
CA SER A 218 -11.54 2.42 3.53
C SER A 218 -11.89 3.90 3.40
N ILE A 219 -11.88 4.37 2.17
CA ILE A 219 -12.59 5.56 1.69
C ILE A 219 -13.64 5.04 0.71
N THR A 220 -14.90 5.06 1.13
CA THR A 220 -16.00 4.50 0.33
C THR A 220 -16.25 5.37 -0.91
N ASP A 221 -16.32 6.68 -0.69
CA ASP A 221 -16.50 7.71 -1.72
C ASP A 221 -15.74 8.97 -1.26
N SER A 222 -15.13 9.67 -2.22
CA SER A 222 -14.57 11.02 -2.03
C SER A 222 -14.61 11.76 -3.35
N THR A 223 -15.05 13.02 -3.34
CA THR A 223 -14.93 13.93 -4.47
C THR A 223 -14.06 15.12 -4.10
N SER A 224 -13.17 15.52 -5.01
CA SER A 224 -12.20 16.59 -4.79
C SER A 224 -12.10 17.48 -6.02
N GLN A 225 -11.92 18.77 -5.79
CA GLN A 225 -11.79 19.81 -6.80
C GLN A 225 -10.61 20.71 -6.43
N TRP A 226 -9.61 20.76 -7.32
CA TRP A 226 -8.47 21.65 -7.23
C TRP A 226 -8.54 22.70 -8.34
N ARG A 227 -8.38 23.98 -8.01
CA ARG A 227 -8.35 25.09 -8.98
C ARG A 227 -7.15 25.98 -8.73
N LEU A 228 -6.32 26.17 -9.76
CA LEU A 228 -5.13 27.02 -9.64
C LEU A 228 -5.54 28.50 -9.58
N GLY A 229 -4.74 29.29 -8.87
CA GLY A 229 -4.91 30.75 -8.80
C GLY A 229 -4.60 31.44 -10.12
N SER A 230 -3.79 30.83 -10.99
CA SER A 230 -3.64 31.24 -12.39
C SER A 230 -3.29 30.07 -13.33
N PRO A 231 -3.52 30.19 -14.65
CA PRO A 231 -3.19 29.13 -15.62
C PRO A 231 -1.69 28.80 -15.67
N ASP A 232 -1.32 27.54 -15.43
CA ASP A 232 0.08 27.12 -15.30
C ASP A 232 0.60 26.33 -16.53
N PRO A 233 1.74 26.72 -17.15
CA PRO A 233 2.31 26.06 -18.32
C PRO A 233 3.09 24.77 -18.02
N VAL A 234 2.94 24.14 -16.85
CA VAL A 234 3.71 22.97 -16.35
C VAL A 234 4.01 21.92 -17.42
N TYR A 235 3.03 21.47 -18.21
CA TYR A 235 3.26 20.45 -19.25
C TYR A 235 4.04 20.97 -20.47
N VAL A 236 3.91 22.26 -20.80
CA VAL A 236 4.67 22.93 -21.86
C VAL A 236 6.15 23.04 -21.44
N GLU A 237 6.41 23.44 -20.20
CA GLU A 237 7.77 23.59 -19.66
C GLU A 237 8.46 22.23 -19.43
N ILE A 238 7.77 21.25 -18.81
CA ILE A 238 8.28 19.87 -18.67
C ILE A 238 8.58 19.25 -20.04
N SER A 239 7.70 19.41 -21.04
CA SER A 239 7.95 18.82 -22.36
C SER A 239 9.13 19.46 -23.08
N SER A 240 9.39 20.76 -22.88
CA SER A 240 10.43 21.52 -23.57
C SER A 240 11.80 21.60 -22.88
N SER A 241 11.88 21.38 -21.56
CA SER A 241 13.11 21.47 -20.76
C SER A 241 13.68 20.11 -20.35
N ASP A 242 15.01 20.00 -20.18
CA ASP A 242 15.67 18.79 -19.63
C ASP A 242 15.49 18.67 -18.11
N ASN A 243 15.44 19.82 -17.42
CA ASN A 243 15.13 19.94 -16.00
C ASN A 243 14.15 21.10 -15.84
N TYR A 244 13.03 20.87 -15.16
CA TYR A 244 12.05 21.90 -14.82
C TYR A 244 11.77 21.83 -13.32
N TYR A 245 11.98 22.95 -12.64
CA TYR A 245 11.61 23.08 -11.23
C TYR A 245 10.29 23.83 -11.17
N TRP A 246 9.24 23.15 -10.72
CA TRP A 246 7.94 23.74 -10.51
C TRP A 246 7.78 24.11 -9.05
N GLU A 247 7.76 25.41 -8.78
CA GLU A 247 7.41 25.98 -7.49
C GLU A 247 6.07 26.68 -7.65
N CYS A 248 5.13 26.34 -6.79
CA CYS A 248 3.74 26.78 -6.88
C CYS A 248 3.28 27.12 -5.46
N GLY A 249 3.24 28.42 -5.17
CA GLY A 249 2.91 28.97 -3.86
C GLY A 249 1.42 29.27 -3.69
N GLU A 250 1.04 29.76 -2.51
CA GLU A 250 -0.35 30.05 -2.10
C GLU A 250 -1.18 30.80 -3.17
N GLU A 251 -0.62 31.86 -3.78
CA GLU A 251 -1.33 32.66 -4.81
C GLU A 251 -1.42 31.97 -6.20
N ASP A 252 -0.52 31.03 -6.51
CA ASP A 252 -0.42 30.40 -7.84
C ASP A 252 -1.15 29.05 -7.87
N CYS A 253 -0.97 28.23 -6.82
CA CYS A 253 -1.54 26.89 -6.71
C CYS A 253 -3.02 26.86 -6.33
N GLY A 254 -3.55 27.93 -5.72
CA GLY A 254 -4.96 28.02 -5.35
C GLY A 254 -5.42 26.89 -4.42
N ASP A 255 -6.72 26.60 -4.48
CA ASP A 255 -7.42 25.87 -3.42
C ASP A 255 -7.86 24.47 -3.86
N LEU A 256 -7.68 23.50 -2.96
CA LEU A 256 -8.18 22.14 -3.05
C LEU A 256 -9.31 21.96 -2.03
N THR A 257 -10.50 21.71 -2.55
CA THR A 257 -11.72 21.48 -1.76
C THR A 257 -12.26 20.09 -2.03
N GLY A 258 -12.96 19.50 -1.06
CA GLY A 258 -13.55 18.17 -1.26
C GLY A 258 -14.33 17.62 -0.09
N ASP A 259 -14.77 16.38 -0.25
CA ASP A 259 -15.45 15.57 0.74
C ASP A 259 -14.88 14.15 0.79
N TYR A 260 -15.09 13.47 1.90
CA TYR A 260 -14.77 12.05 2.05
C TYR A 260 -15.83 11.36 2.91
N THR A 261 -15.98 10.06 2.70
CA THR A 261 -16.58 9.13 3.66
C THR A 261 -15.64 7.95 3.82
N GLY A 262 -15.08 7.78 5.02
CA GLY A 262 -14.19 6.69 5.34
C GLY A 262 -14.73 5.77 6.42
N ALA A 263 -14.08 4.62 6.59
CA ALA A 263 -14.29 3.74 7.73
C ALA A 263 -12.97 3.09 8.17
N VAL A 264 -12.87 2.80 9.46
CA VAL A 264 -11.83 1.96 10.06
C VAL A 264 -12.52 0.81 10.77
N ASP A 265 -12.06 -0.41 10.54
CA ASP A 265 -12.48 -1.58 11.31
C ASP A 265 -11.25 -2.29 11.89
N TYR A 266 -11.40 -2.88 13.07
CA TYR A 266 -10.37 -3.73 13.64
C TYR A 266 -10.99 -4.84 14.47
N SER A 267 -10.28 -5.97 14.53
CA SER A 267 -10.58 -7.10 15.40
C SER A 267 -9.28 -7.69 15.90
N PHE A 268 -9.18 -7.92 17.20
CA PHE A 268 -8.08 -8.63 17.84
C PHE A 268 -8.67 -9.70 18.75
N SER A 269 -8.27 -10.95 18.53
CA SER A 269 -8.60 -12.07 19.41
C SER A 269 -7.35 -12.79 19.88
N VAL A 270 -7.40 -13.30 21.11
CA VAL A 270 -6.47 -14.29 21.66
C VAL A 270 -7.27 -15.31 22.45
N GLU A 271 -7.08 -16.59 22.15
CA GLU A 271 -7.77 -17.70 22.82
C GLU A 271 -6.77 -18.82 23.14
N GLY A 272 -7.09 -19.66 24.13
CA GLY A 272 -6.39 -20.93 24.38
C GLY A 272 -5.16 -20.86 25.29
N ILE A 273 -4.84 -19.69 25.84
CA ILE A 273 -3.73 -19.55 26.80
C ILE A 273 -3.94 -20.55 27.97
N PRO A 274 -2.97 -21.41 28.32
CA PRO A 274 -3.10 -22.45 29.35
C PRO A 274 -3.05 -21.85 30.77
N THR A 275 -4.05 -21.04 31.12
CA THR A 275 -4.18 -20.32 32.39
C THR A 275 -4.25 -21.27 33.60
N GLU A 276 -4.86 -22.45 33.42
CA GLU A 276 -5.02 -23.46 34.46
C GLU A 276 -3.69 -24.01 35.01
N ASP A 277 -2.65 -24.11 34.18
CA ASP A 277 -1.30 -24.52 34.61
C ASP A 277 -0.58 -23.42 35.42
N PHE A 278 -1.02 -22.17 35.31
CA PHE A 278 -0.59 -21.07 36.18
C PHE A 278 -1.45 -20.93 37.45
N GLY A 279 -2.46 -21.79 37.63
CA GLY A 279 -3.35 -21.80 38.79
C GLY A 279 -4.47 -20.76 38.73
N LEU A 280 -4.79 -20.29 37.52
CA LEU A 280 -5.90 -19.40 37.19
C LEU A 280 -7.12 -20.21 36.68
N ASP A 281 -8.27 -19.57 36.50
CA ASP A 281 -9.44 -20.24 35.89
C ASP A 281 -9.21 -20.41 34.37
N ALA A 282 -9.78 -21.46 33.77
CA ALA A 282 -9.65 -21.73 32.33
C ALA A 282 -10.28 -20.60 31.49
N GLY A 283 -9.54 -20.08 30.52
CA GLY A 283 -9.96 -18.95 29.67
C GLY A 283 -9.91 -17.58 30.36
N GLU A 284 -9.26 -17.46 31.52
CA GLU A 284 -9.13 -16.18 32.24
C GLU A 284 -8.37 -15.09 31.46
N PHE A 285 -7.62 -15.47 30.41
CA PHE A 285 -6.92 -14.55 29.51
C PHE A 285 -7.42 -14.62 28.04
N ASP A 286 -8.52 -15.30 27.77
CA ASP A 286 -9.16 -15.24 26.45
C ASP A 286 -9.76 -13.83 26.27
N LEU A 287 -9.44 -13.18 25.15
CA LEU A 287 -9.77 -11.78 24.88
C LEU A 287 -10.22 -11.62 23.43
N GLU A 288 -11.38 -11.00 23.21
CA GLU A 288 -11.83 -10.52 21.90
C GLU A 288 -12.14 -9.02 22.02
N VAL A 289 -11.54 -8.21 21.16
CA VAL A 289 -11.81 -6.77 21.04
C VAL A 289 -11.99 -6.45 19.56
N SER A 290 -13.19 -6.02 19.18
CA SER A 290 -13.49 -5.55 17.83
C SER A 290 -14.37 -4.31 17.86
N ASP A 291 -14.15 -3.42 16.89
CA ASP A 291 -14.95 -2.20 16.73
C ASP A 291 -14.88 -1.70 15.28
N SER A 292 -15.77 -0.78 14.92
CA SER A 292 -15.73 -0.10 13.63
C SER A 292 -16.21 1.35 13.72
N LEU A 293 -15.39 2.24 13.19
CA LEU A 293 -15.65 3.68 13.10
C LEU A 293 -15.95 4.05 11.65
N THR A 294 -16.80 5.06 11.46
CA THR A 294 -17.14 5.59 10.13
C THR A 294 -17.35 7.08 10.25
N ASP A 295 -16.64 7.86 9.43
CA ASP A 295 -16.70 9.31 9.45
C ASP A 295 -16.85 9.89 8.04
N SER A 296 -17.52 11.04 7.98
CA SER A 296 -17.72 11.81 6.75
C SER A 296 -17.43 13.28 7.02
N GLY A 297 -16.51 13.85 6.23
CA GLY A 297 -16.06 15.22 6.41
C GLY A 297 -15.90 15.99 5.10
N ASN A 298 -15.51 17.25 5.25
CA ASN A 298 -15.12 18.13 4.16
C ASN A 298 -13.75 18.73 4.47
N PHE A 299 -12.97 18.97 3.42
CA PHE A 299 -11.71 19.70 3.51
C PHE A 299 -11.68 20.87 2.52
N ASP A 300 -10.91 21.88 2.87
CA ASP A 300 -10.68 23.12 2.14
C ASP A 300 -9.26 23.56 2.51
N MET A 301 -8.33 23.49 1.55
CA MET A 301 -6.90 23.61 1.79
C MET A 301 -6.20 24.37 0.65
N GLU A 302 -5.44 25.39 1.02
CA GLU A 302 -4.50 26.08 0.13
C GLU A 302 -3.41 25.08 -0.29
N VAL A 303 -3.22 24.86 -1.59
CA VAL A 303 -2.18 23.96 -2.11
C VAL A 303 -0.86 24.71 -2.19
N PHE A 304 0.22 24.07 -1.75
CA PHE A 304 1.59 24.52 -1.97
C PHE A 304 2.47 23.33 -2.35
N GLY A 305 3.47 23.54 -3.20
CA GLY A 305 4.40 22.48 -3.54
C GLY A 305 5.63 22.90 -4.36
N GLU A 306 6.65 22.06 -4.25
CA GLU A 306 7.91 22.14 -4.98
C GLU A 306 8.16 20.78 -5.62
N TRP A 307 8.24 20.72 -6.95
CA TRP A 307 8.48 19.50 -7.71
C TRP A 307 9.64 19.69 -8.69
N ASP A 308 10.63 18.79 -8.65
CA ASP A 308 11.76 18.79 -9.58
C ASP A 308 11.53 17.71 -10.66
N PHE A 309 11.47 18.14 -11.92
CA PHE A 309 11.18 17.32 -13.08
C PHE A 309 12.44 17.17 -13.94
N SER A 310 13.18 16.07 -13.76
CA SER A 310 14.49 15.83 -14.39
C SER A 310 14.44 14.66 -15.38
N LYS A 311 14.69 14.94 -16.66
CA LYS A 311 14.76 13.90 -17.70
C LYS A 311 16.13 13.21 -17.67
N GLY A 312 16.11 11.89 -17.63
CA GLY A 312 17.29 11.05 -17.63
C GLY A 312 17.74 10.61 -19.02
N ASP A 313 18.41 9.45 -19.05
CA ASP A 313 18.95 8.84 -20.26
C ASP A 313 17.86 8.51 -21.31
N THR A 314 18.25 8.56 -22.58
CA THR A 314 17.40 8.14 -23.70
C THR A 314 17.59 6.66 -23.98
N PHE A 315 16.51 5.89 -23.87
CA PHE A 315 16.48 4.45 -24.16
C PHE A 315 15.77 4.16 -25.48
N THR A 316 16.20 3.11 -26.16
CA THR A 316 15.49 2.55 -27.30
C THR A 316 14.73 1.32 -26.83
N VAL A 317 13.40 1.41 -26.80
CA VAL A 317 12.51 0.33 -26.37
C VAL A 317 12.00 -0.41 -27.61
N ASP A 318 12.18 -1.72 -27.64
CA ASP A 318 11.53 -2.62 -28.60
C ASP A 318 10.06 -2.79 -28.16
N LEU A 319 9.12 -2.51 -29.07
CA LEU A 319 7.69 -2.58 -28.80
C LEU A 319 7.13 -4.01 -28.84
N GLY A 320 7.97 -5.02 -29.08
CA GLY A 320 7.62 -6.44 -28.91
C GLY A 320 6.71 -7.01 -30.00
N ASP A 321 6.46 -6.27 -31.09
CA ASP A 321 5.60 -6.69 -32.20
C ASP A 321 6.20 -7.80 -33.07
N GLY A 322 7.49 -8.12 -32.87
CA GLY A 322 8.23 -9.13 -33.63
C GLY A 322 8.73 -8.65 -34.99
N GLU A 323 8.42 -7.42 -35.42
CA GLU A 323 8.98 -6.78 -36.63
C GLU A 323 10.20 -5.89 -36.30
N GLY A 324 10.52 -5.70 -35.02
CA GLY A 324 11.64 -4.90 -34.55
C GLY A 324 11.32 -3.41 -34.51
N MET A 325 10.05 -3.07 -34.37
CA MET A 325 9.61 -1.69 -34.16
C MET A 325 10.16 -1.19 -32.83
N THR A 326 10.94 -0.12 -32.89
CA THR A 326 11.54 0.51 -31.73
C THR A 326 11.06 1.95 -31.60
N THR A 327 10.87 2.39 -30.35
CA THR A 327 10.63 3.79 -30.03
C THR A 327 11.74 4.34 -29.14
N SER A 328 11.96 5.64 -29.21
CA SER A 328 12.86 6.36 -28.31
C SER A 328 12.03 6.83 -27.12
N VAL A 329 12.31 6.30 -25.94
CA VAL A 329 11.78 6.85 -24.68
C VAL A 329 12.90 7.60 -23.98
N GLN A 330 12.56 8.63 -23.21
CA GLN A 330 13.48 9.22 -22.27
C GLN A 330 13.05 8.77 -20.88
N SER A 331 13.97 8.23 -20.07
CA SER A 331 13.62 7.96 -18.68
C SER A 331 13.37 9.27 -17.96
N CYS A 332 12.66 9.17 -16.85
CA CYS A 332 12.80 10.16 -15.80
C CYS A 332 13.74 9.63 -14.72
N GLU A 333 14.27 10.56 -13.93
CA GLU A 333 14.95 10.25 -12.68
C GLU A 333 14.14 10.71 -11.44
N SER A 334 13.15 11.60 -11.61
CA SER A 334 12.40 12.23 -10.52
C SER A 334 10.86 12.29 -10.66
N TYR A 335 10.25 11.76 -11.73
CA TYR A 335 8.79 11.66 -11.81
C TYR A 335 8.30 10.51 -10.93
N PRO A 336 7.18 10.66 -10.19
CA PRO A 336 6.53 9.53 -9.55
C PRO A 336 5.99 8.52 -10.59
N PRO A 337 5.59 7.30 -10.16
CA PRO A 337 5.09 6.24 -11.06
C PRO A 337 3.72 6.51 -11.72
N GLY A 338 3.27 7.76 -11.76
CA GLY A 338 1.98 8.24 -12.28
C GLY A 338 1.95 9.77 -12.23
N ASN A 339 0.78 10.39 -12.42
CA ASN A 339 0.70 11.85 -12.38
C ASN A 339 0.98 12.38 -10.95
N PRO A 340 1.96 13.27 -10.73
CA PRO A 340 2.27 13.82 -9.40
C PRO A 340 1.09 14.57 -8.76
N LEU A 341 0.24 15.20 -9.57
CA LEU A 341 -0.87 16.02 -9.11
C LEU A 341 -2.06 15.18 -8.66
N MET A 342 -2.28 14.06 -9.33
CA MET A 342 -3.15 12.98 -8.87
C MET A 342 -2.71 12.48 -7.49
N PHE A 343 -1.44 12.12 -7.31
CA PHE A 343 -0.94 11.66 -6.00
C PHE A 343 -1.00 12.74 -4.92
N MET A 344 -0.83 14.01 -5.27
CA MET A 344 -1.02 15.14 -4.36
C MET A 344 -2.46 15.22 -3.86
N MET A 345 -3.46 15.24 -4.76
CA MET A 345 -4.87 15.30 -4.37
C MET A 345 -5.30 14.07 -3.55
N MET A 346 -4.85 12.87 -3.94
CA MET A 346 -5.08 11.65 -3.15
C MET A 346 -4.47 11.76 -1.74
N GLY A 347 -3.25 12.29 -1.63
CA GLY A 347 -2.58 12.50 -0.34
C GLY A 347 -3.35 13.44 0.58
N TYR A 348 -3.98 14.48 0.02
CA TYR A 348 -4.84 15.40 0.77
C TYR A 348 -6.17 14.78 1.22
N VAL A 349 -6.82 13.93 0.40
CA VAL A 349 -8.00 13.14 0.82
C VAL A 349 -7.65 12.23 1.99
N LEU A 350 -6.52 11.52 1.90
CA LEU A 350 -6.03 10.62 2.94
C LEU A 350 -5.60 11.37 4.22
N ALA A 351 -5.04 12.59 4.09
CA ALA A 351 -4.72 13.43 5.24
C ALA A 351 -5.99 13.94 5.94
N GLY A 352 -6.93 14.54 5.19
CA GLY A 352 -8.17 15.10 5.76
C GLY A 352 -9.05 14.06 6.45
N SER A 353 -9.12 12.84 5.90
CA SER A 353 -9.80 11.71 6.56
C SER A 353 -8.98 11.12 7.71
N GLY A 354 -7.66 10.95 7.54
CA GLY A 354 -6.77 10.40 8.56
C GLY A 354 -6.67 11.25 9.83
N GLU A 355 -6.72 12.58 9.73
CA GLU A 355 -6.76 13.47 10.90
C GLU A 355 -8.07 13.32 11.68
N ALA A 356 -9.22 13.23 11.01
CA ALA A 356 -10.51 13.01 11.66
C ALA A 356 -10.60 11.62 12.33
N PHE A 357 -10.07 10.57 11.69
CA PHE A 357 -9.94 9.26 12.34
C PHE A 357 -8.98 9.28 13.52
N ALA A 358 -7.88 10.05 13.47
CA ALA A 358 -6.98 10.19 14.61
C ALA A 358 -7.63 10.94 15.80
N GLU A 359 -8.52 11.90 15.52
CA GLU A 359 -9.34 12.56 16.55
C GLU A 359 -10.36 11.58 17.15
N GLN A 360 -11.14 10.88 16.32
CA GLN A 360 -12.13 9.89 16.80
C GLN A 360 -11.49 8.71 17.55
N ILE A 361 -10.39 8.14 17.05
CA ILE A 361 -9.61 7.12 17.76
C ILE A 361 -9.05 7.69 19.07
N GLY A 362 -8.62 8.96 19.08
CA GLY A 362 -8.15 9.64 20.28
C GLY A 362 -9.23 9.82 21.36
N GLU A 363 -10.49 10.00 20.96
CA GLU A 363 -11.64 10.14 21.85
C GLU A 363 -12.23 8.78 22.26
N ASP A 364 -12.53 7.88 21.32
CA ASP A 364 -13.22 6.61 21.55
C ASP A 364 -12.29 5.49 22.07
N LEU A 365 -11.17 5.22 21.37
CA LEU A 365 -10.18 4.22 21.82
C LEU A 365 -9.31 4.76 22.97
N GLY A 366 -9.10 6.09 23.02
CA GLY A 366 -8.34 6.76 24.07
C GLY A 366 -9.00 6.70 25.44
N GLU A 367 -10.33 6.64 25.53
CA GLU A 367 -11.07 6.32 26.76
C GLU A 367 -11.28 4.80 26.90
N GLY A 368 -11.68 4.10 25.84
CA GLY A 368 -12.04 2.67 25.88
C GLY A 368 -10.90 1.71 26.25
N ILE A 369 -9.69 1.91 25.73
CA ILE A 369 -8.53 1.06 26.08
C ILE A 369 -8.03 1.37 27.49
N THR A 370 -8.03 2.64 27.93
CA THR A 370 -7.63 2.95 29.31
C THR A 370 -8.63 2.43 30.32
N ASP A 371 -9.93 2.59 30.10
CA ASP A 371 -10.96 2.07 31.01
C ASP A 371 -10.93 0.53 31.06
N GLY A 372 -10.74 -0.14 29.91
CA GLY A 372 -10.57 -1.59 29.84
C GLY A 372 -9.31 -2.09 30.58
N ILE A 373 -8.19 -1.38 30.45
CA ILE A 373 -6.93 -1.72 31.14
C ILE A 373 -6.99 -1.36 32.64
N GLU A 374 -7.63 -0.26 33.03
CA GLU A 374 -7.76 0.16 34.44
C GLU A 374 -8.74 -0.75 35.22
N ASP A 375 -9.84 -1.21 34.60
CA ASP A 375 -10.75 -2.19 35.22
C ASP A 375 -10.11 -3.60 35.30
N TRP A 376 -9.28 -3.99 34.32
CA TRP A 376 -8.53 -5.26 34.32
C TRP A 376 -7.39 -5.27 35.35
N PHE A 377 -6.62 -4.18 35.48
CA PHE A 377 -5.48 -4.09 36.39
C PHE A 377 -5.79 -3.48 37.77
N GLY A 378 -7.00 -2.95 37.97
CA GLY A 378 -7.51 -2.47 39.26
C GLY A 378 -6.71 -1.31 39.87
N MET A 379 -6.42 -0.28 39.07
CA MET A 379 -5.72 0.95 39.52
C MET A 379 -6.67 2.11 39.85
#